data_AF-A0A9D6TVD5-F1
#
_entry.id   AF-A0A9D6TVD5-F1
#
_cell.length_a   1.000
_cell.length_b   1.000
_cell.length_c   1.000
_cell.angle_alpha   90.00
_cell.angle_beta   90.00
_cell.angle_gamma   90.00
#
_symmetry.space_group_name_H-M   'P 1'
#
loop_
_entity.id
_entity.type
_entity.pdbx_description
1 polymer ?
#
loop_
_entity_poly.entity_id
_entity_poly.type
_entity_poly.pdbx_seq_one_letter_code
_entity_poly.pdbx_strand_id
1 'polypeptide(L)'
;ICEWDVMGAYRGEPAELVKCETVDLEVPATAEIVIEGFIGHDESQYEMEGPFGEFTGYVSDLPTRRPTMKVTAITHRRDPIFRGCLEGTLPGSYSENSVMSSVQRAGIAWNVLNTAGIPGIRDVYVHPITNGVNVCVQIRKHYQGQPKQIAAALWGSGAAQYRYKNVLVVEEDIDVSSYEQLDWAVAYRVNAGRGGLVLFPGIFGSPIDPSTPLEERDVGRLGTGLWTRVLIDATRSWEFEPRPEWGGERFPPTVRPRPEDERRVMERWKEYGLEGL
;
A
#
# COMPACT_ATOMS: atom_id res chain seq x y z
N ILE A 1 0.26 5.04 20.86
CA ILE A 1 1.71 5.30 20.73
C ILE A 1 1.82 6.63 20.02
N CYS A 2 2.55 7.60 20.57
CA CYS A 2 2.76 8.89 19.92
C CYS A 2 3.81 8.73 18.81
N GLU A 3 3.69 9.47 17.71
CA GLU A 3 4.64 9.45 16.60
C GLU A 3 6.07 9.83 17.05
N TRP A 4 6.21 10.65 18.09
CA TRP A 4 7.51 10.96 18.70
C TRP A 4 8.16 9.75 19.36
N ASP A 5 7.38 8.87 19.99
CA ASP A 5 7.88 7.62 20.57
C ASP A 5 8.38 6.68 19.46
N VAL A 6 7.63 6.63 18.34
CA VAL A 6 8.01 5.83 17.16
C VAL A 6 9.31 6.36 16.55
N MET A 7 9.43 7.68 16.37
CA MET A 7 10.66 8.31 15.91
C MET A 7 11.83 8.02 16.85
N GLY A 8 11.59 8.08 18.16
CA GLY A 8 12.61 7.79 19.15
C GLY A 8 13.08 6.33 19.12
N ALA A 9 12.15 5.39 18.91
CA ALA A 9 12.47 3.98 18.73
C ALA A 9 13.34 3.72 17.49
N TYR A 10 13.07 4.43 16.38
CA TYR A 10 13.91 4.33 15.18
C TYR A 10 15.30 4.94 15.36
N ARG A 11 15.39 6.09 16.06
CA ARG A 11 16.67 6.77 16.32
C ARG A 11 17.51 6.11 17.40
N GLY A 12 16.88 5.35 18.31
CA GLY A 12 17.51 4.81 19.52
C GLY A 12 17.60 5.82 20.67
N GLU A 13 17.02 7.01 20.52
CA GLU A 13 17.00 8.09 21.51
C GLU A 13 15.75 8.97 21.34
N PRO A 14 15.23 9.62 22.40
CA PRO A 14 14.04 10.46 22.31
C PRO A 14 14.12 11.56 21.24
N ALA A 15 12.97 11.94 20.67
CA ALA A 15 12.88 13.13 19.82
C ALA A 15 13.20 14.39 20.66
N GLU A 16 14.09 15.25 20.15
CA GLU A 16 14.37 16.54 20.79
C GLU A 16 13.27 17.53 20.40
N LEU A 17 12.47 17.95 21.38
CA LEU A 17 11.31 18.82 21.17
C LEU A 17 11.48 20.17 21.90
N VAL A 18 10.81 21.20 21.41
CA VAL A 18 10.73 22.54 21.99
C VAL A 18 9.28 23.01 22.00
N LYS A 19 8.89 23.80 23.00
CA LYS A 19 7.55 24.40 23.08
C LYS A 19 7.34 25.44 21.99
N CYS A 20 6.16 25.44 21.41
CA CYS A 20 5.66 26.51 20.55
C CYS A 20 5.50 27.84 21.32
N GLU A 21 5.51 28.96 20.59
CA GLU A 21 5.44 30.32 21.16
C GLU A 21 4.00 30.72 21.55
N THR A 22 3.01 30.26 20.79
CA THR A 22 1.62 30.75 20.85
C THR A 22 0.58 29.65 21.12
N VAL A 23 0.98 28.38 21.11
CA VAL A 23 0.13 27.22 21.37
C VAL A 23 0.79 26.26 22.34
N ASP A 24 0.01 25.48 23.10
CA ASP A 24 0.52 24.50 24.07
C ASP A 24 0.84 23.16 23.38
N LEU A 25 1.74 23.21 22.40
CA LEU A 25 2.25 22.05 21.66
C LEU A 25 3.78 22.07 21.64
N GLU A 26 4.37 20.92 21.38
CA GLU A 26 5.81 20.75 21.19
C GLU A 26 6.12 20.32 19.76
N VAL A 27 7.21 20.83 19.21
CA VAL A 27 7.68 20.58 17.84
C VAL A 27 9.16 20.18 17.85
N PRO A 28 9.69 19.51 16.81
CA PRO A 28 11.11 19.18 16.74
C PRO A 28 11.99 20.42 16.88
N ALA A 29 12.95 20.39 17.81
CA ALA A 29 13.84 21.52 18.09
C ALA A 29 14.70 21.93 16.87
N THR A 30 14.88 21.01 15.93
CA THR A 30 15.65 21.21 14.70
C THR A 30 14.78 21.50 13.46
N ALA A 31 13.48 21.73 13.62
CA ALA A 31 12.59 22.05 12.49
C ALA A 31 13.09 23.28 11.71
N GLU A 32 12.99 23.25 10.38
CA GLU A 32 13.40 24.36 9.51
C GLU A 32 12.42 25.55 9.62
N ILE A 33 11.12 25.24 9.56
CA ILE A 33 10.01 26.20 9.61
C ILE A 33 8.88 25.57 10.43
N VAL A 34 8.29 26.33 11.34
CA VAL A 34 7.12 25.94 12.15
C VAL A 34 6.02 26.99 11.94
N ILE A 35 4.81 26.53 11.65
CA ILE A 35 3.61 27.37 11.52
C ILE A 35 2.68 27.02 12.67
N GLU A 36 2.42 27.99 13.54
CA GLU A 36 1.56 27.83 14.71
C GLU A 36 0.21 28.51 14.47
N GLY A 37 -0.86 27.98 15.08
CA GLY A 37 -2.19 28.54 14.92
C GLY A 37 -3.30 27.60 15.36
N PHE A 38 -4.52 27.99 15.03
CA PHE A 38 -5.75 27.29 15.42
C PHE A 38 -6.59 26.95 14.20
N ILE A 39 -7.17 25.75 14.21
CA ILE A 39 -8.18 25.32 13.23
C ILE A 39 -9.52 25.27 13.97
N GLY A 40 -10.51 26.00 13.45
CA GLY A 40 -11.86 26.03 14.00
C GLY A 40 -12.78 24.98 13.38
N HIS A 41 -13.87 24.65 14.07
CA HIS A 41 -14.94 23.78 13.57
C HIS A 41 -16.11 24.56 12.94
N ASP A 42 -16.04 25.89 12.90
CA ASP A 42 -17.05 26.74 12.30
C ASP A 42 -16.98 26.62 10.78
N GLU A 43 -17.90 25.85 10.20
CA GLU A 43 -17.99 25.65 8.75
C GLU A 43 -18.20 26.94 7.97
N SER A 44 -18.62 28.05 8.59
CA SER A 44 -18.71 29.34 7.89
C SER A 44 -17.33 29.91 7.54
N GLN A 45 -16.27 29.50 8.24
CA GLN A 45 -14.87 29.89 8.02
C GLN A 45 -14.12 28.94 7.08
N TYR A 46 -14.81 27.91 6.57
CA TYR A 46 -14.20 26.96 5.65
C TYR A 46 -14.13 27.57 4.26
N GLU A 47 -12.96 27.42 3.64
CA GLU A 47 -12.67 27.92 2.29
C GLU A 47 -12.71 26.77 1.28
N MET A 48 -12.85 27.14 0.01
CA MET A 48 -12.77 26.15 -1.06
C MET A 48 -11.32 25.70 -1.27
N GLU A 49 -11.09 24.40 -1.11
CA GLU A 49 -9.80 23.74 -1.37
C GLU A 49 -9.89 22.88 -2.63
N GLY A 50 -8.80 22.80 -3.38
CA GLY A 50 -8.69 22.13 -4.67
C GLY A 50 -9.06 23.02 -5.87
N PRO A 51 -8.90 22.50 -7.11
CA PRO A 51 -8.46 21.14 -7.41
C PRO A 51 -6.96 20.93 -7.13
N PHE A 52 -6.58 19.70 -6.79
CA PHE A 52 -5.20 19.31 -6.50
C PHE A 52 -4.84 18.01 -7.20
N GLY A 53 -3.57 17.83 -7.57
CA GLY A 53 -3.07 16.58 -8.14
C GLY A 53 -2.90 15.54 -7.03
N GLU A 54 -3.64 14.43 -7.11
CA GLU A 54 -3.69 13.44 -6.04
C GLU A 54 -2.74 12.27 -6.26
N PHE A 55 -2.50 11.50 -5.19
CA PHE A 55 -1.63 10.31 -5.23
C PHE A 55 -2.05 9.28 -6.27
N THR A 56 -3.31 9.31 -6.72
CA THR A 56 -3.84 8.44 -7.77
C THR A 56 -3.25 8.74 -9.15
N GLY A 57 -2.56 9.88 -9.31
CA GLY A 57 -2.10 10.39 -10.60
C GLY A 57 -3.14 11.24 -11.34
N TYR A 58 -4.32 11.42 -10.75
CA TYR A 58 -5.41 12.21 -11.32
C TYR A 58 -5.62 13.48 -10.49
N VAL A 59 -6.13 14.53 -11.15
CA VAL A 59 -6.57 15.74 -10.44
C VAL A 59 -7.90 15.44 -9.74
N SER A 60 -8.00 15.77 -8.46
CA SER A 60 -9.28 15.71 -7.73
C SER A 60 -10.29 16.61 -8.42
N ASP A 61 -11.42 16.03 -8.83
CA ASP A 61 -12.41 16.62 -9.72
C ASP A 61 -13.30 17.67 -9.06
N LEU A 62 -13.44 17.62 -7.73
CA LEU A 62 -14.38 18.46 -7.00
C LEU A 62 -13.70 19.19 -5.85
N PRO A 63 -13.52 20.52 -5.97
CA PRO A 63 -13.19 21.36 -4.84
C PRO A 63 -14.17 21.14 -3.69
N THR A 64 -13.67 21.09 -2.45
CA THR A 64 -14.51 20.91 -1.25
C THR A 64 -14.21 21.97 -0.21
N ARG A 65 -15.21 22.33 0.60
CA ARG A 65 -15.01 23.27 1.72
C ARG A 65 -14.17 22.59 2.79
N ARG A 66 -13.03 23.17 3.14
CA ARG A 66 -12.10 22.64 4.15
C ARG A 66 -11.84 23.67 5.26
N PRO A 67 -11.53 23.20 6.49
CA PRO A 67 -11.14 24.10 7.58
C PRO A 67 -9.94 24.96 7.19
N THR A 68 -9.98 26.23 7.59
CA THR A 68 -8.84 27.14 7.48
C THR A 68 -8.06 27.17 8.79
N MET A 69 -6.76 27.42 8.70
CA MET A 69 -5.91 27.65 9.85
C MET A 69 -5.72 29.15 10.07
N LYS A 70 -6.05 29.63 11.28
CA LYS A 70 -5.68 30.97 11.71
C LYS A 70 -4.26 30.93 12.28
N VAL A 71 -3.30 31.38 11.48
CA VAL A 71 -1.88 31.45 11.84
C VAL A 71 -1.66 32.51 12.92
N THR A 72 -0.93 32.15 13.98
CA THR A 72 -0.59 33.03 15.13
C THR A 72 0.90 33.31 15.23
N ALA A 73 1.75 32.40 14.77
CA ALA A 73 3.20 32.61 14.68
C ALA A 73 3.81 31.79 13.54
N ILE A 74 4.92 32.29 13.00
CA ILE A 74 5.82 31.53 12.12
C ILE A 74 7.20 31.67 12.72
N THR A 75 7.79 30.56 13.15
CA THR A 75 9.17 30.51 13.65
C THR A 75 10.03 29.68 12.70
N HIS A 76 11.31 30.01 12.57
CA HIS A 76 12.19 29.37 11.61
C HIS A 76 13.68 29.52 11.98
N ARG A 77 14.53 28.67 11.41
CA ARG A 77 15.99 28.81 11.48
C ARG A 77 16.44 30.08 10.72
N ARG A 78 17.62 30.63 11.04
CA ARG A 78 18.13 31.87 10.42
C ARG A 78 18.11 31.86 8.88
N ASP A 79 18.40 30.71 8.28
CA ASP A 79 18.40 30.47 6.83
C ASP A 79 17.64 29.17 6.57
N PRO A 80 16.29 29.21 6.51
CA PRO A 80 15.47 28.01 6.56
C PRO A 80 15.34 27.35 5.19
N ILE A 81 15.33 26.02 5.17
CA ILE A 81 15.07 25.24 3.96
C ILE A 81 13.57 24.93 3.86
N PHE A 82 12.94 25.40 2.79
CA PHE A 82 11.55 25.03 2.48
C PHE A 82 11.51 23.68 1.75
N ARG A 83 11.08 22.62 2.45
CA ARG A 83 10.89 21.29 1.87
C ARG A 83 9.47 21.15 1.33
N GLY A 84 9.33 21.05 0.02
CA GLY A 84 8.09 20.68 -0.66
C GLY A 84 8.18 19.29 -1.30
N CYS A 85 7.03 18.70 -1.61
CA CYS A 85 6.88 17.52 -2.43
C CYS A 85 5.82 17.78 -3.50
N LEU A 86 6.06 17.30 -4.72
CA LEU A 86 5.02 17.21 -5.74
C LEU A 86 4.24 15.92 -5.52
N GLU A 87 2.92 16.02 -5.58
CA GLU A 87 2.06 14.84 -5.51
C GLU A 87 1.71 14.35 -6.91
N GLY A 88 1.37 13.06 -7.01
CA GLY A 88 1.01 12.38 -8.24
C GLY A 88 1.83 11.10 -8.42
N THR A 89 1.22 10.09 -9.05
CA THR A 89 1.91 8.84 -9.38
C THR A 89 1.42 8.32 -10.71
N LEU A 90 2.34 8.14 -11.65
CA LEU A 90 2.07 7.61 -12.99
C LEU A 90 3.22 6.67 -13.40
N PRO A 91 3.00 5.72 -14.33
CA PRO A 91 4.09 4.87 -14.81
C PRO A 91 5.31 5.68 -15.23
N GLY A 92 6.48 5.39 -14.63
CA GLY A 92 7.72 6.14 -14.84
C GLY A 92 7.87 7.44 -14.03
N SER A 93 6.89 7.81 -13.20
CA SER A 93 6.91 9.01 -12.36
C SER A 93 6.37 8.71 -10.96
N TYR A 94 7.27 8.65 -9.98
CA TYR A 94 6.95 8.37 -8.58
C TYR A 94 7.13 9.62 -7.73
N SER A 95 6.14 9.96 -6.90
CA SER A 95 6.30 10.97 -5.85
C SER A 95 7.02 10.37 -4.64
N GLU A 96 7.52 11.23 -3.76
CA GLU A 96 8.05 10.80 -2.46
C GLU A 96 6.97 10.04 -1.66
N ASN A 97 5.72 10.51 -1.74
CA ASN A 97 4.58 9.83 -1.14
C ASN A 97 4.42 8.41 -1.68
N SER A 98 4.52 8.16 -2.99
CA SER A 98 4.39 6.81 -3.57
C SER A 98 5.32 5.80 -2.90
N VAL A 99 6.60 6.18 -2.74
CA VAL A 99 7.64 5.32 -2.19
C VAL A 99 7.43 5.12 -0.68
N MET A 100 7.20 6.20 0.05
CA MET A 100 7.03 6.17 1.51
C MET A 100 5.74 5.44 1.92
N SER A 101 4.62 5.73 1.23
CA SER A 101 3.36 5.02 1.41
C SER A 101 3.51 3.53 1.13
N SER A 102 4.32 3.13 0.15
CA SER A 102 4.57 1.73 -0.16
C SER A 102 5.05 0.94 1.04
N VAL A 103 6.13 1.42 1.67
CA VAL A 103 6.78 0.78 2.82
C VAL A 103 5.85 0.82 4.03
N GLN A 104 5.27 1.99 4.32
CA GLN A 104 4.40 2.16 5.49
C GLN A 104 3.16 1.25 5.41
N ARG A 105 2.52 1.19 4.24
CA ARG A 105 1.28 0.42 4.05
C ARG A 105 1.55 -1.08 4.06
N ALA A 106 2.66 -1.53 3.47
CA ALA A 106 3.10 -2.92 3.60
C ALA A 106 3.29 -3.33 5.07
N GLY A 107 4.00 -2.53 5.86
CA GLY A 107 4.22 -2.81 7.29
C GLY A 107 2.93 -2.81 8.12
N ILE A 108 2.00 -1.89 7.83
CA ILE A 108 0.68 -1.87 8.50
C ILE A 108 -0.14 -3.10 8.13
N ALA A 109 -0.18 -3.50 6.85
CA ALA A 109 -0.84 -4.72 6.42
C ALA A 109 -0.25 -5.96 7.11
N TRP A 110 1.08 -6.06 7.20
CA TRP A 110 1.74 -7.13 7.95
C TRP A 110 1.26 -7.17 9.41
N ASN A 111 1.25 -6.04 10.10
CA ASN A 111 0.78 -5.96 11.48
C ASN A 111 -0.69 -6.38 11.62
N VAL A 112 -1.57 -5.97 10.70
CA VAL A 112 -2.98 -6.38 10.68
C VAL A 112 -3.10 -7.90 10.55
N LEU A 113 -2.38 -8.50 9.59
CA LEU A 113 -2.43 -9.94 9.36
C LEU A 113 -1.86 -10.75 10.53
N ASN A 114 -0.76 -10.27 11.12
CA ASN A 114 -0.13 -10.88 12.29
C ASN A 114 -1.04 -10.78 13.53
N THR A 115 -1.65 -9.61 13.76
CA THR A 115 -2.60 -9.40 14.87
C THR A 115 -3.85 -10.26 14.73
N ALA A 116 -4.31 -10.47 13.48
CA ALA A 116 -5.41 -11.37 13.18
C ALA A 116 -5.05 -12.87 13.35
N GLY A 117 -3.79 -13.20 13.69
CA GLY A 117 -3.35 -14.58 13.91
C GLY A 117 -3.29 -15.42 12.64
N ILE A 118 -3.17 -14.80 11.47
CA ILE A 118 -3.13 -15.53 10.20
C ILE A 118 -1.74 -16.16 10.04
N PRO A 119 -1.63 -17.50 9.95
CA PRO A 119 -0.33 -18.16 9.88
C PRO A 119 0.30 -18.03 8.49
N GLY A 120 1.61 -18.29 8.41
CA GLY A 120 2.27 -18.52 7.12
C GLY A 120 2.42 -17.30 6.23
N ILE A 121 2.18 -16.07 6.71
CA ILE A 121 2.56 -14.85 5.98
C ILE A 121 4.08 -14.81 5.86
N ARG A 122 4.57 -14.62 4.64
CA ARG A 122 6.02 -14.61 4.31
C ARG A 122 6.50 -13.27 3.83
N ASP A 123 5.70 -12.59 3.03
CA ASP A 123 5.98 -11.25 2.57
C ASP A 123 4.67 -10.47 2.39
N VAL A 124 4.72 -9.16 2.59
CA VAL A 124 3.65 -8.24 2.25
C VAL A 124 4.28 -7.08 1.50
N TYR A 125 3.92 -6.95 0.23
CA TYR A 125 4.50 -5.96 -0.64
C TYR A 125 3.43 -5.06 -1.25
N VAL A 126 3.72 -3.77 -1.23
CA VAL A 126 2.98 -2.77 -1.99
C VAL A 126 3.96 -2.29 -3.04
N HIS A 127 3.54 -2.22 -4.30
CA HIS A 127 4.32 -1.55 -5.32
C HIS A 127 4.10 -0.04 -5.22
N PRO A 128 5.17 0.79 -5.23
CA PRO A 128 5.05 2.24 -5.06
C PRO A 128 4.08 2.89 -6.04
N ILE A 129 4.00 2.39 -7.27
CA ILE A 129 3.14 2.94 -8.32
C ILE A 129 1.65 2.95 -7.94
N THR A 130 1.24 2.13 -6.98
CA THR A 130 -0.16 1.99 -6.59
C THR A 130 -0.51 2.69 -5.28
N ASN A 131 0.47 3.31 -4.59
CA ASN A 131 0.27 3.99 -3.31
C ASN A 131 -0.51 3.13 -2.27
N GLY A 132 -0.40 1.80 -2.35
CA GLY A 132 -1.09 0.86 -1.47
C GLY A 132 -2.58 0.63 -1.75
N VAL A 133 -3.09 1.09 -2.90
CA VAL A 133 -4.40 0.65 -3.41
C VAL A 133 -4.36 -0.86 -3.72
N ASN A 134 -3.23 -1.34 -4.25
CA ASN A 134 -2.95 -2.76 -4.44
C ASN A 134 -1.97 -3.24 -3.37
N VAL A 135 -2.20 -4.46 -2.86
CA VAL A 135 -1.29 -5.15 -1.95
C VAL A 135 -1.12 -6.59 -2.39
N CYS A 136 0.13 -7.06 -2.36
CA CYS A 136 0.51 -8.43 -2.63
C CYS A 136 0.91 -9.11 -1.32
N VAL A 137 0.39 -10.30 -1.07
CA VAL A 137 0.68 -11.07 0.14
C VAL A 137 1.23 -12.43 -0.29
N GLN A 138 2.48 -12.70 0.08
CA GLN A 138 3.11 -14.00 -0.12
C GLN A 138 2.83 -14.88 1.09
N ILE A 139 2.40 -16.12 0.85
CA ILE A 139 2.13 -17.07 1.91
C ILE A 139 2.82 -18.42 1.70
N ARG A 140 3.13 -19.10 2.80
CA ARG A 140 3.08 -20.55 2.84
C ARG A 140 1.64 -20.95 3.15
N LYS A 141 0.96 -21.56 2.18
CA LYS A 141 -0.46 -21.93 2.32
C LYS A 141 -0.62 -23.06 3.34
N HIS A 142 -1.54 -22.87 4.29
CA HIS A 142 -1.84 -23.84 5.36
C HIS A 142 -3.24 -24.46 5.21
N TYR A 143 -4.17 -23.78 4.54
CA TYR A 143 -5.52 -24.27 4.30
C TYR A 143 -6.16 -23.61 3.06
N GLN A 144 -7.12 -24.31 2.46
CA GLN A 144 -7.95 -23.75 1.39
C GLN A 144 -8.83 -22.62 1.96
N GLY A 145 -8.86 -21.47 1.27
CA GLY A 145 -9.60 -20.28 1.73
C GLY A 145 -8.77 -19.29 2.57
N GLN A 146 -7.51 -19.60 2.90
CA GLN A 146 -6.60 -18.65 3.56
C GLN A 146 -6.50 -17.28 2.86
N PRO A 147 -6.44 -17.18 1.52
CA PRO A 147 -6.48 -15.89 0.82
C PRO A 147 -7.73 -15.05 1.11
N LYS A 148 -8.90 -15.69 1.31
CA LYS A 148 -10.14 -15.01 1.69
C LYS A 148 -10.08 -14.47 3.11
N GLN A 149 -9.47 -15.21 4.04
CA GLN A 149 -9.24 -14.73 5.41
C GLN A 149 -8.27 -13.54 5.44
N ILE A 150 -7.22 -13.55 4.62
CA ILE A 150 -6.28 -12.43 4.44
C ILE A 150 -7.02 -11.19 3.94
N ALA A 151 -7.81 -11.32 2.87
CA ALA A 151 -8.57 -10.20 2.34
C ALA A 151 -9.58 -9.66 3.37
N ALA A 152 -10.32 -10.53 4.05
CA ALA A 152 -11.27 -10.13 5.09
C ALA A 152 -10.59 -9.38 6.25
N ALA A 153 -9.43 -9.84 6.70
CA ALA A 153 -8.67 -9.17 7.78
C ALA A 153 -8.18 -7.78 7.35
N LEU A 154 -7.66 -7.65 6.13
CA LEU A 154 -7.23 -6.36 5.60
C LEU A 154 -8.39 -5.39 5.42
N TRP A 155 -9.52 -5.85 4.89
CA TRP A 155 -10.69 -5.01 4.61
C TRP A 155 -11.49 -4.67 5.87
N GLY A 156 -11.47 -5.52 6.89
CA GLY A 156 -12.07 -5.25 8.20
C GLY A 156 -11.26 -4.30 9.09
N SER A 157 -10.00 -4.01 8.72
CA SER A 157 -9.14 -3.10 9.48
C SER A 157 -9.43 -1.64 9.15
N GLY A 158 -9.44 -0.76 10.15
CA GLY A 158 -9.57 0.69 9.94
C GLY A 158 -8.49 1.29 9.04
N ALA A 159 -7.36 0.60 8.84
CA ALA A 159 -6.33 0.99 7.89
C ALA A 159 -6.79 0.96 6.42
N ALA A 160 -7.93 0.30 6.11
CA ALA A 160 -8.34 0.03 4.74
C ALA A 160 -8.92 1.23 3.97
N GLN A 161 -9.25 2.36 4.61
CA GLN A 161 -10.02 3.44 3.98
C GLN A 161 -9.39 3.98 2.69
N TYR A 162 -8.06 4.04 2.60
CA TYR A 162 -7.35 4.52 1.40
C TYR A 162 -6.46 3.44 0.78
N ARG A 163 -6.69 2.16 1.13
CA ARG A 163 -5.73 1.07 0.94
C ARG A 163 -6.41 -0.24 0.60
N TYR A 164 -5.65 -1.16 0.01
CA TYR A 164 -6.02 -2.58 -0.14
C TYR A 164 -7.35 -2.79 -0.86
N LYS A 165 -7.68 -1.95 -1.85
CA LYS A 165 -8.82 -2.16 -2.74
C LYS A 165 -8.66 -3.51 -3.46
N ASN A 166 -7.45 -3.77 -3.92
CA ASN A 166 -7.07 -5.02 -4.57
C ASN A 166 -6.06 -5.77 -3.70
N VAL A 167 -6.37 -7.02 -3.37
CA VAL A 167 -5.52 -7.93 -2.60
C VAL A 167 -5.14 -9.08 -3.52
N LEU A 168 -3.85 -9.24 -3.83
CA LEU A 168 -3.32 -10.37 -4.58
C LEU A 168 -2.58 -11.29 -3.62
N VAL A 169 -2.96 -12.57 -3.57
CA VAL A 169 -2.31 -13.55 -2.69
C VAL A 169 -1.62 -14.60 -3.54
N VAL A 170 -0.34 -14.83 -3.26
CA VAL A 170 0.53 -15.78 -3.98
C VAL A 170 1.25 -16.69 -2.98
N GLU A 171 1.82 -17.79 -3.48
CA GLU A 171 2.61 -18.70 -2.66
C GLU A 171 4.11 -18.34 -2.66
N GLU A 172 4.87 -18.96 -1.75
CA GLU A 172 6.29 -18.68 -1.48
C GLU A 172 7.26 -18.85 -2.67
N ASP A 173 6.80 -19.36 -3.81
CA ASP A 173 7.57 -19.46 -5.05
C ASP A 173 7.46 -18.24 -5.98
N ILE A 174 6.66 -17.24 -5.59
CA ILE A 174 6.42 -16.00 -6.35
C ILE A 174 7.01 -14.82 -5.60
N ASP A 175 7.96 -14.11 -6.22
CA ASP A 175 8.46 -12.83 -5.72
C ASP A 175 7.39 -11.73 -5.88
N VAL A 176 6.88 -11.23 -4.75
CA VAL A 176 5.85 -10.19 -4.70
C VAL A 176 6.33 -8.81 -5.12
N SER A 177 7.63 -8.60 -5.28
CA SER A 177 8.21 -7.37 -5.83
C SER A 177 8.31 -7.38 -7.36
N SER A 178 8.15 -8.55 -7.98
CA SER A 178 8.27 -8.75 -9.44
C SER A 178 6.90 -8.77 -10.12
N TYR A 179 6.63 -7.75 -10.94
CA TYR A 179 5.40 -7.72 -11.76
C TYR A 179 5.27 -8.92 -12.69
N GLU A 180 6.37 -9.40 -13.27
CA GLU A 180 6.38 -10.55 -14.17
C GLU A 180 5.92 -11.82 -13.44
N GLN A 181 6.43 -12.07 -12.24
CA GLN A 181 6.06 -13.27 -11.49
C GLN A 181 4.63 -13.20 -10.97
N LEU A 182 4.16 -12.01 -10.56
CA LEU A 182 2.78 -11.79 -10.17
C LEU A 182 1.82 -12.02 -11.35
N ASP A 183 2.13 -11.46 -12.52
CA ASP A 183 1.32 -11.61 -13.74
C ASP A 183 1.26 -13.08 -14.18
N TRP A 184 2.40 -13.79 -14.16
CA TRP A 184 2.47 -15.22 -14.42
C TRP A 184 1.60 -16.03 -13.43
N ALA A 185 1.65 -15.71 -12.13
CA ALA A 185 0.84 -16.37 -11.13
C ALA A 185 -0.67 -16.14 -11.39
N VAL A 186 -1.05 -14.91 -11.74
CA VAL A 186 -2.44 -14.59 -12.12
C VAL A 186 -2.87 -15.42 -13.34
N ALA A 187 -2.07 -15.44 -14.40
CA ALA A 187 -2.40 -16.12 -15.65
C ALA A 187 -2.66 -17.63 -15.48
N TYR A 188 -1.91 -18.30 -14.60
CA TYR A 188 -1.92 -19.77 -14.54
C TYR A 188 -2.47 -20.36 -13.23
N ARG A 189 -2.73 -19.54 -12.21
CA ARG A 189 -3.29 -20.02 -10.92
C ARG A 189 -4.67 -19.46 -10.61
N VAL A 190 -5.06 -18.35 -11.22
CA VAL A 190 -6.38 -17.75 -10.99
C VAL A 190 -7.42 -18.40 -11.90
N ASN A 191 -8.38 -19.09 -11.30
CA ASN A 191 -9.60 -19.48 -11.97
C ASN A 191 -10.78 -18.69 -11.38
N ALA A 192 -11.18 -17.63 -12.08
CA ALA A 192 -12.19 -16.67 -11.61
C ALA A 192 -13.50 -17.35 -11.19
N GLY A 193 -14.03 -18.24 -12.03
CA GLY A 193 -15.29 -18.97 -11.77
C GLY A 193 -15.21 -19.98 -10.63
N ARG A 194 -14.00 -20.31 -10.15
CA ARG A 194 -13.76 -21.24 -9.04
C ARG A 194 -13.25 -20.56 -7.77
N GLY A 195 -13.58 -19.27 -7.61
CA GLY A 195 -13.22 -18.52 -6.41
C GLY A 195 -11.80 -17.95 -6.42
N GLY A 196 -11.12 -17.98 -7.58
CA GLY A 196 -9.87 -17.25 -7.80
C GLY A 196 -10.06 -15.73 -7.79
N LEU A 197 -11.29 -15.26 -8.01
CA LEU A 197 -11.68 -13.85 -7.80
C LEU A 197 -12.82 -13.78 -6.80
N VAL A 198 -12.74 -12.83 -5.85
CA VAL A 198 -13.85 -12.48 -4.95
C VAL A 198 -14.07 -10.98 -5.03
N LEU A 199 -15.30 -10.57 -5.37
CA LEU A 199 -15.75 -9.19 -5.33
C LEU A 199 -16.43 -8.93 -3.99
N PHE A 200 -16.07 -7.85 -3.32
CA PHE A 200 -16.66 -7.43 -2.05
C PHE A 200 -17.13 -5.97 -2.15
N PRO A 201 -18.41 -5.73 -2.52
CA PRO A 201 -18.93 -4.40 -2.80
C PRO A 201 -19.31 -3.61 -1.53
N GLY A 202 -19.33 -2.28 -1.65
CA GLY A 202 -20.03 -1.39 -0.71
C GLY A 202 -19.34 -1.18 0.64
N ILE A 203 -18.02 -1.30 0.71
CA ILE A 203 -17.25 -1.03 1.93
C ILE A 203 -16.51 0.31 1.84
N PHE A 204 -16.22 0.92 2.99
CA PHE A 204 -15.48 2.18 3.09
C PHE A 204 -14.15 2.12 2.33
N GLY A 205 -13.84 3.23 1.67
CA GLY A 205 -12.84 3.36 0.62
C GLY A 205 -12.51 4.83 0.34
N SER A 206 -11.71 5.06 -0.70
CA SER A 206 -11.23 6.39 -1.01
C SER A 206 -12.27 7.19 -1.81
N PRO A 207 -12.63 8.41 -1.38
CA PRO A 207 -13.51 9.30 -2.14
C PRO A 207 -12.82 9.98 -3.33
N ILE A 208 -11.51 9.74 -3.54
CA ILE A 208 -10.73 10.33 -4.64
C ILE A 208 -10.26 9.28 -5.66
N ASP A 209 -10.82 8.07 -5.59
CA ASP A 209 -10.62 7.05 -6.63
C ASP A 209 -11.46 7.39 -7.87
N PRO A 210 -10.83 7.69 -9.02
CA PRO A 210 -11.55 8.06 -10.23
C PRO A 210 -12.33 6.89 -10.85
N SER A 211 -12.08 5.64 -10.43
CA SER A 211 -12.85 4.49 -10.92
C SER A 211 -14.21 4.34 -10.21
N THR A 212 -14.48 5.10 -9.16
CA THR A 212 -15.74 5.04 -8.41
C THR A 212 -16.69 6.13 -8.91
N PRO A 213 -17.98 5.83 -9.13
CA PRO A 213 -18.98 6.86 -9.47
C PRO A 213 -19.05 7.98 -8.43
N LEU A 214 -19.36 9.20 -8.86
CA LEU A 214 -19.40 10.37 -7.98
C LEU A 214 -20.37 10.20 -6.80
N GLU A 215 -21.50 9.53 -7.04
CA GLU A 215 -22.55 9.28 -6.05
C GLU A 215 -22.08 8.38 -4.91
N GLU A 216 -21.07 7.53 -5.18
CA GLU A 216 -20.41 6.63 -4.24
C GLU A 216 -19.17 7.26 -3.59
N ARG A 217 -18.76 8.46 -4.04
CA ARG A 217 -17.63 9.23 -3.48
C ARG A 217 -18.09 10.35 -2.53
N ASP A 218 -19.39 10.52 -2.35
CA ASP A 218 -20.00 11.57 -1.52
C ASP A 218 -19.79 11.32 -0.03
N VAL A 219 -18.67 11.84 0.49
CA VAL A 219 -18.32 11.76 1.92
C VAL A 219 -19.34 12.46 2.82
N GLY A 220 -19.97 13.55 2.35
CA GLY A 220 -20.96 14.29 3.14
C GLY A 220 -22.21 13.46 3.43
N ARG A 221 -22.64 12.67 2.44
CA ARG A 221 -23.81 11.79 2.55
C ARG A 221 -23.47 10.41 3.14
N LEU A 222 -22.35 9.83 2.74
CA LEU A 222 -21.99 8.43 3.04
C LEU A 222 -20.97 8.28 4.17
N GLY A 223 -20.34 9.37 4.60
CA GLY A 223 -19.24 9.37 5.57
C GLY A 223 -17.90 8.85 4.99
N THR A 224 -17.89 8.33 3.77
CA THR A 224 -16.72 7.72 3.12
C THR A 224 -16.96 7.57 1.61
N GLY A 225 -15.91 7.24 0.84
CA GLY A 225 -16.09 6.70 -0.51
C GLY A 225 -16.41 5.21 -0.43
N LEU A 226 -17.21 4.68 -1.35
CA LEU A 226 -17.51 3.25 -1.41
C LEU A 226 -16.63 2.58 -2.47
N TRP A 227 -15.96 1.50 -2.06
CA TRP A 227 -15.20 0.65 -2.97
C TRP A 227 -15.87 -0.71 -3.09
N THR A 228 -15.86 -1.22 -4.31
CA THR A 228 -15.85 -2.67 -4.52
C THR A 228 -14.42 -3.15 -4.49
N ARG A 229 -14.13 -4.04 -3.54
CA ARG A 229 -12.81 -4.62 -3.34
C ARG A 229 -12.69 -5.95 -4.07
N VAL A 230 -11.46 -6.31 -4.42
CA VAL A 230 -11.17 -7.53 -5.17
C VAL A 230 -10.07 -8.31 -4.47
N LEU A 231 -10.34 -9.59 -4.17
CA LEU A 231 -9.30 -10.57 -3.91
C LEU A 231 -8.98 -11.29 -5.22
N ILE A 232 -7.69 -11.41 -5.51
CA ILE A 232 -7.12 -12.25 -6.53
C ILE A 232 -6.34 -13.37 -5.82
N ASP A 233 -6.93 -14.56 -5.77
CA ASP A 233 -6.31 -15.75 -5.21
C ASP A 233 -5.51 -16.46 -6.32
N ALA A 234 -4.22 -16.17 -6.37
CA ALA A 234 -3.26 -16.78 -7.28
C ALA A 234 -2.46 -17.90 -6.57
N THR A 235 -3.05 -18.53 -5.55
CA THR A 235 -2.47 -19.72 -4.90
C THR A 235 -2.92 -21.00 -5.60
N ARG A 236 -2.13 -22.08 -5.51
CA ARG A 236 -2.53 -23.37 -6.06
C ARG A 236 -3.76 -23.89 -5.31
N SER A 237 -4.79 -24.29 -6.05
CA SER A 237 -6.02 -24.81 -5.44
C SER A 237 -5.77 -26.16 -4.76
N TRP A 238 -6.13 -26.27 -3.48
CA TRP A 238 -6.08 -27.54 -2.75
C TRP A 238 -7.33 -28.40 -2.98
N GLU A 239 -8.30 -27.92 -3.77
CA GLU A 239 -9.47 -28.71 -4.20
C GLU A 239 -9.11 -29.75 -5.27
N PHE A 240 -7.94 -29.63 -5.90
CA PHE A 240 -7.48 -30.61 -6.88
C PHE A 240 -6.89 -31.81 -6.16
N GLU A 241 -7.23 -33.01 -6.63
CA GLU A 241 -6.68 -34.24 -6.07
C GLU A 241 -5.19 -34.37 -6.38
N PRO A 242 -4.38 -34.93 -5.44
CA PRO A 242 -3.00 -35.30 -5.70
C PRO A 242 -2.90 -36.27 -6.89
N ARG A 243 -1.88 -36.10 -7.72
CA ARG A 243 -1.69 -36.90 -8.93
C ARG A 243 -0.34 -37.62 -8.96
N PRO A 244 -0.30 -38.94 -9.19
CA PRO A 244 0.96 -39.68 -9.31
C PRO A 244 1.87 -39.14 -10.43
N GLU A 245 1.30 -38.67 -11.54
CA GLU A 245 2.05 -38.11 -12.67
C GLU A 245 2.77 -36.80 -12.30
N TRP A 246 2.35 -36.16 -11.21
CA TRP A 246 2.95 -34.95 -10.65
C TRP A 246 3.74 -35.24 -9.36
N GLY A 247 4.11 -36.50 -9.12
CA GLY A 247 4.87 -36.89 -7.94
C GLY A 247 4.06 -36.82 -6.63
N GLY A 248 2.73 -36.90 -6.70
CA GLY A 248 1.84 -36.78 -5.54
C GLY A 248 1.44 -35.34 -5.20
N GLU A 249 1.78 -34.38 -6.05
CA GLU A 249 1.36 -32.99 -5.91
C GLU A 249 -0.05 -32.75 -6.47
N ARG A 250 -0.69 -31.66 -6.01
CA ARG A 250 -2.03 -31.21 -6.49
C ARG A 250 -1.97 -30.32 -7.73
N PHE A 251 -0.77 -29.89 -8.11
CA PHE A 251 -0.51 -29.02 -9.26
C PHE A 251 0.67 -29.59 -10.05
N PRO A 252 0.69 -29.43 -11.39
CA PRO A 252 1.83 -29.86 -12.20
C PRO A 252 3.12 -29.13 -11.78
N PRO A 253 4.29 -29.79 -11.87
CA PRO A 253 5.56 -29.17 -11.54
C PRO A 253 5.87 -28.01 -12.49
N THR A 254 6.54 -26.99 -11.97
CA THR A 254 7.07 -25.90 -12.79
C THR A 254 8.28 -26.36 -13.58
N VAL A 255 8.48 -25.75 -14.75
CA VAL A 255 9.63 -26.05 -15.61
C VAL A 255 10.58 -24.87 -15.58
N ARG A 256 11.80 -25.11 -15.11
CA ARG A 256 12.95 -24.19 -15.20
C ARG A 256 14.22 -24.99 -15.49
N PRO A 257 15.23 -24.37 -16.12
CA PRO A 257 16.56 -24.96 -16.16
C PRO A 257 17.04 -25.27 -14.73
N ARG A 258 17.91 -26.28 -14.59
CA ARG A 258 18.43 -26.63 -13.26
C ARG A 258 19.27 -25.47 -12.73
N PRO A 259 19.25 -25.16 -11.41
CA PRO A 259 20.03 -24.04 -10.87
C PRO A 259 21.53 -24.12 -11.18
N GLU A 260 22.08 -25.33 -11.31
CA GLU A 260 23.46 -25.56 -11.74
C GLU A 260 23.72 -25.16 -13.20
N ASP A 261 22.75 -25.40 -14.09
CA ASP A 261 22.84 -25.04 -15.51
C ASP A 261 22.71 -23.52 -15.67
N GLU A 262 21.75 -22.90 -14.97
CA GLU A 262 21.60 -21.44 -14.97
C GLU A 262 22.88 -20.76 -14.48
N ARG A 263 23.40 -21.19 -13.34
CA ARG A 263 24.62 -20.64 -12.76
C ARG A 263 25.81 -20.79 -13.70
N ARG A 264 26.01 -21.97 -14.30
CA ARG A 264 27.08 -22.22 -15.27
C ARG A 264 26.98 -21.31 -16.49
N VAL A 265 25.77 -21.00 -16.95
CA VAL A 265 25.56 -20.05 -18.06
C VAL A 265 25.91 -18.62 -17.61
N MET A 266 25.43 -18.20 -16.43
CA MET A 266 25.67 -16.86 -15.90
C MET A 266 27.15 -16.59 -15.58
N GLU A 267 27.88 -17.56 -15.03
CA GLU A 267 29.32 -17.45 -14.76
C GLU A 267 30.14 -17.28 -16.05
N ARG A 268 29.67 -17.86 -17.16
CA ARG A 268 30.32 -17.82 -18.46
C ARG A 268 29.70 -16.79 -19.41
N TRP A 269 28.81 -15.93 -18.92
CA TRP A 269 28.05 -14.98 -19.74
C TRP A 269 28.96 -14.10 -20.61
N LYS A 270 30.07 -13.64 -20.04
CA LYS A 270 31.11 -12.86 -20.72
C LYS A 270 31.84 -13.65 -21.80
N GLU A 271 32.12 -14.94 -21.57
CA GLU A 271 32.77 -15.82 -22.56
C GLU A 271 31.93 -15.97 -23.83
N TYR A 272 30.60 -15.85 -23.70
CA TYR A 272 29.66 -15.90 -24.83
C TYR A 272 29.52 -14.56 -25.56
N GLY A 273 30.18 -13.49 -25.12
CA GLY A 273 30.09 -12.16 -25.73
C GLY A 273 28.77 -11.44 -25.48
N LEU A 274 28.07 -11.75 -24.39
CA LEU A 274 26.72 -11.24 -24.07
C LEU A 274 26.72 -10.03 -23.09
N GLU A 275 27.83 -9.29 -22.96
CA GLU A 275 27.87 -8.09 -22.12
C GLU A 275 27.02 -6.95 -22.71
N GLY A 276 26.13 -6.34 -21.90
CA GLY A 276 25.35 -5.15 -22.28
C GLY A 276 23.85 -5.37 -22.53
N LEU A 277 23.32 -6.56 -22.25
CA LEU A 277 21.88 -6.81 -22.10
C LEU A 277 21.39 -6.44 -20.70
#